data_AF-A0A381VDI7-F1
#
_entry.id   AF-A0A381VDI7-F1
#
_cell.length_a   1.000
_cell.length_b   1.000
_cell.length_c   1.000
_cell.angle_alpha   90.00
_cell.angle_beta   90.00
_cell.angle_gamma   90.00
#
_symmetry.space_group_name_H-M   'P 1'
#
loop_
_entity.id
_entity.type
_entity.pdbx_description
1 polymer ?
#
loop_
_entity_poly.entity_id
_entity_poly.type
_entity_poly.pdbx_seq_one_letter_code
_entity_poly.pdbx_strand_id
1 'polypeptide(L)'
;MIQFKRISYKNFLSTGNVPIVIDLKKSQLTLVIGSNGSGKSTLLDALCFALFNRPFRIIKKDQMVNTINNGGCEVELEFNVGPKEYVVKRGVKPNFFEIHCDGQLMSQDASAIDYQKYLEANIMRCNYRSFCQVVLLGSSSYMPFMKMRASFRREVVEEILDIRAFSRMDTILSGQQRDLQNKITEVRHQCELIETKYQTEAKYLDTLLHKDIDVQTHRNRVVEQNTKDRLEYESKMVTINKEIDSAKECVKDRVDVDNKNTKLNKIEAKIEQNLERHKNSLKFFEENDVCPTCTQPLSPEFKHQKCDEEKSKINTLQDGMEKLLKELVSMGEKITEYDKVADKIYSLNVDLSKVETSLDSLKTHSDNIEEDLKVFKNKDEDIANIRKQLDEMKDQLRHCKIELDKIVEDKKYQDVLRQVLNDKGAKAQIIKKYIPIMNQLINKYLQAMEFYVSFHLDEEFNETVKSRFRDTFNYNNFSEGEKMRIDLALLFTWRDIAKLKNSTNTNLLILDEIFDSSLDLAGTDDFFKIVQKLSNENVFIISHKGDILFDKFTNIIKYKKDQNFSVLDRI
;
A
#
# COMPACT_ATOMS: atom_id res chain seq x y z
N MET A 1 32.90 -33.02 -13.18
CA MET A 1 32.86 -34.45 -13.54
C MET A 1 32.62 -35.30 -12.30
N ILE A 2 31.65 -36.21 -12.36
CA ILE A 2 31.36 -37.24 -11.36
C ILE A 2 32.20 -38.46 -11.70
N GLN A 3 32.98 -38.97 -10.74
CA GLN A 3 33.78 -40.16 -10.90
C GLN A 3 33.27 -41.28 -10.00
N PHE A 4 32.47 -42.18 -10.57
CA PHE A 4 32.03 -43.39 -9.88
C PHE A 4 33.22 -44.34 -9.67
N LYS A 5 33.39 -44.80 -8.42
CA LYS A 5 34.50 -45.64 -8.00
C LYS A 5 34.06 -47.07 -7.73
N ARG A 6 33.08 -47.25 -6.86
CA ARG A 6 32.70 -48.58 -6.36
C ARG A 6 31.23 -48.60 -5.98
N ILE A 7 30.58 -49.72 -6.25
CA ILE A 7 29.23 -50.01 -5.74
C ILE A 7 29.21 -51.35 -5.03
N SER A 8 28.48 -51.42 -3.93
CA SER A 8 28.25 -52.61 -3.13
C SER A 8 26.76 -52.76 -2.85
N TYR A 9 26.20 -53.96 -3.03
CA TYR A 9 24.80 -54.22 -2.68
C TYR A 9 24.61 -55.63 -2.13
N LYS A 10 23.76 -55.76 -1.11
CA LYS A 10 23.36 -57.03 -0.46
C LYS A 10 21.86 -57.05 -0.20
N ASN A 11 21.30 -58.25 -0.14
CA ASN A 11 19.86 -58.47 0.04
C ASN A 11 18.98 -57.65 -0.92
N PHE A 12 19.52 -57.37 -2.11
CA PHE A 12 18.93 -56.54 -3.15
C PHE A 12 18.60 -57.40 -4.37
N LEU A 13 17.30 -57.49 -4.70
CA LEU A 13 16.75 -58.40 -5.71
C LEU A 13 17.23 -59.85 -5.48
N SER A 14 17.88 -60.46 -6.47
CA SER A 14 18.41 -61.83 -6.39
C SER A 14 19.70 -61.96 -5.58
N THR A 15 20.28 -60.86 -5.09
CA THR A 15 21.53 -60.87 -4.32
C THR A 15 21.27 -61.27 -2.86
N GLY A 16 22.08 -62.18 -2.33
CA GLY A 16 22.00 -62.65 -0.94
C GLY A 16 22.66 -61.72 0.07
N ASN A 17 22.92 -62.22 1.28
CA ASN A 17 23.52 -61.44 2.37
C ASN A 17 25.03 -61.19 2.17
N VAL A 18 25.68 -61.98 1.31
CA VAL A 18 27.05 -61.70 0.85
C VAL A 18 26.97 -60.57 -0.17
N PRO A 19 27.58 -59.41 0.07
CA PRO A 19 27.49 -58.27 -0.83
C PRO A 19 28.20 -58.56 -2.15
N ILE A 20 27.54 -58.17 -3.25
CA ILE A 20 28.22 -58.03 -4.54
C ILE A 20 28.90 -56.67 -4.56
N VAL A 21 30.20 -56.68 -4.83
CA VAL A 21 31.03 -55.47 -4.92
C VAL A 21 31.59 -55.35 -6.33
N ILE A 22 31.36 -54.21 -6.97
CA ILE A 22 31.88 -53.91 -8.31
C ILE A 22 32.73 -52.64 -8.25
N ASP A 23 33.95 -52.76 -8.74
CA ASP A 23 34.83 -51.62 -9.01
C ASP A 23 34.47 -51.02 -10.38
N LEU A 24 33.97 -49.78 -10.35
CA LEU A 24 33.51 -49.01 -11.51
C LEU A 24 34.67 -48.25 -12.19
N LYS A 25 35.88 -48.30 -11.63
CA LYS A 25 37.10 -47.64 -12.15
C LYS A 25 38.15 -48.62 -12.67
N LYS A 26 38.03 -49.92 -12.36
CA LYS A 26 39.03 -50.95 -12.69
C LYS A 26 39.49 -50.96 -14.15
N SER A 27 38.58 -50.81 -15.10
CA SER A 27 38.90 -50.92 -16.53
C SER A 27 37.99 -50.05 -17.40
N GLN A 28 38.55 -49.58 -18.52
CA GLN A 28 37.85 -48.80 -19.55
C GLN A 28 36.72 -49.60 -20.22
N LEU A 29 36.94 -50.89 -20.50
CA LEU A 29 35.94 -51.76 -21.13
C LEU A 29 35.71 -53.00 -20.26
N THR A 30 34.50 -53.12 -19.72
CA THR A 30 34.10 -54.28 -18.90
C THR A 30 32.91 -55.00 -19.52
N LEU A 31 33.06 -56.30 -19.76
CA LEU A 31 31.99 -57.18 -20.20
C LEU A 31 31.32 -57.84 -18.98
N VAL A 32 30.00 -57.76 -18.89
CA VAL A 32 29.20 -58.39 -17.85
C VAL A 32 28.38 -59.53 -18.45
N ILE A 33 28.70 -60.77 -18.08
CA ILE A 33 28.10 -61.99 -18.64
C ILE A 33 27.47 -62.85 -17.54
N GLY A 34 26.66 -63.83 -17.95
CA GLY A 34 25.95 -64.76 -17.06
C GLY A 34 24.66 -65.26 -17.69
N SER A 35 24.04 -66.29 -17.09
CA SER A 35 22.77 -66.83 -17.58
C SER A 35 21.59 -65.86 -17.40
N ASN A 36 20.48 -66.10 -18.12
CA ASN A 36 19.25 -65.34 -17.91
C ASN A 36 18.79 -65.45 -16.45
N GLY A 37 18.47 -64.31 -15.85
CA GLY A 37 18.07 -64.24 -14.44
C GLY A 37 19.21 -64.42 -13.43
N SER A 38 20.49 -64.38 -13.85
CA SER A 38 21.64 -64.42 -12.93
C SER A 38 21.89 -63.12 -12.16
N GLY A 39 21.16 -62.05 -12.46
CA GLY A 39 21.27 -60.75 -11.79
C GLY A 39 22.18 -59.72 -12.47
N LYS A 40 22.55 -59.91 -13.75
CA LYS A 40 23.43 -58.99 -14.49
C LYS A 40 22.97 -57.52 -14.45
N SER A 41 21.71 -57.27 -14.81
CA SER A 41 21.15 -55.91 -14.83
C SER A 41 20.72 -55.40 -13.45
N THR A 42 20.95 -56.15 -12.37
CA THR A 42 20.76 -55.66 -10.99
C THR A 42 21.70 -54.50 -10.67
N LEU A 43 22.85 -54.41 -11.34
CA LEU A 43 23.77 -53.27 -11.24
C LEU A 43 23.09 -51.93 -11.57
N LEU A 44 22.27 -51.88 -12.64
CA LEU A 44 21.57 -50.66 -13.05
C LEU A 44 20.55 -50.24 -11.99
N ASP A 45 19.81 -51.21 -11.46
CA ASP A 45 18.83 -50.97 -10.40
C ASP A 45 19.49 -50.48 -9.11
N ALA A 46 20.64 -51.06 -8.74
CA ALA A 46 21.40 -50.64 -7.56
C ALA A 46 21.93 -49.21 -7.70
N LEU A 47 22.51 -48.86 -8.87
CA LEU A 47 22.99 -47.50 -9.15
C LEU A 47 21.86 -46.47 -9.09
N CYS A 48 20.75 -46.73 -9.80
CA CYS A 48 19.60 -45.85 -9.79
C CYS A 48 18.98 -45.73 -8.39
N PHE A 49 18.90 -46.82 -7.65
CA PHE A 49 18.38 -46.81 -6.30
C PHE A 49 19.26 -45.98 -5.35
N ALA A 50 20.58 -46.19 -5.37
CA ALA A 50 21.53 -45.42 -4.56
C ALA A 50 21.40 -43.92 -4.82
N LEU A 51 21.32 -43.50 -6.08
CA LEU A 51 21.30 -42.10 -6.46
C LEU A 51 19.93 -41.43 -6.32
N PHE A 52 18.85 -42.11 -6.73
CA PHE A 52 17.54 -41.49 -6.95
C PHE A 52 16.41 -42.09 -6.10
N ASN A 53 16.72 -43.03 -5.20
CA ASN A 53 15.72 -43.79 -4.42
C ASN A 53 14.68 -44.49 -5.32
N ARG A 54 15.06 -44.80 -6.57
CA ARG A 54 14.20 -45.38 -7.60
C ARG A 54 14.99 -46.41 -8.41
N PRO A 55 14.47 -47.62 -8.65
CA PRO A 55 15.14 -48.59 -9.51
C PRO A 55 15.04 -48.17 -10.98
N PHE A 56 15.92 -48.74 -11.81
CA PHE A 56 15.88 -48.52 -13.25
C PHE A 56 14.63 -49.18 -13.86
N ARG A 57 14.32 -50.40 -13.42
CA ARG A 57 13.09 -51.11 -13.76
C ARG A 57 11.88 -50.50 -13.07
N ILE A 58 10.70 -50.69 -13.66
CA ILE A 58 9.42 -50.23 -13.11
C ILE A 58 8.94 -51.19 -12.01
N ILE A 59 9.63 -51.19 -10.86
CA ILE A 59 9.30 -52.02 -9.68
C ILE A 59 9.09 -51.15 -8.44
N LYS A 60 8.28 -51.64 -7.48
CA LYS A 60 8.05 -50.96 -6.20
C LYS A 60 9.25 -51.13 -5.27
N LYS A 61 9.40 -50.21 -4.31
CA LYS A 61 10.51 -50.22 -3.34
C LYS A 61 10.59 -51.52 -2.53
N ASP A 62 9.47 -52.04 -2.07
CA ASP A 62 9.44 -53.31 -1.32
C ASP A 62 9.83 -54.53 -2.15
N GLN A 63 9.68 -54.46 -3.47
CA GLN A 63 10.08 -55.52 -4.40
C GLN A 63 11.59 -55.54 -4.66
N MET A 64 12.33 -54.52 -4.21
CA MET A 64 13.79 -54.50 -4.28
C MET A 64 14.44 -55.36 -3.17
N VAL A 65 13.71 -55.68 -2.10
CA VAL A 65 14.23 -56.52 -1.01
C VAL A 65 14.25 -57.98 -1.46
N ASN A 66 15.36 -58.66 -1.21
CA ASN A 66 15.47 -60.10 -1.45
C ASN A 66 14.37 -60.85 -0.67
N THR A 67 13.58 -61.66 -1.36
CA THR A 67 12.40 -62.33 -0.79
C THR A 67 12.75 -63.47 0.16
N ILE A 68 13.96 -64.03 0.07
CA ILE A 68 14.41 -65.11 0.95
C ILE A 68 14.87 -64.54 2.29
N ASN A 69 15.71 -63.50 2.26
CA ASN A 69 16.24 -62.87 3.48
C ASN A 69 15.24 -61.88 4.11
N ASN A 70 14.32 -61.33 3.31
CA ASN A 70 13.18 -60.49 3.73
C ASN A 70 13.54 -59.24 4.57
N GLY A 71 14.79 -58.79 4.51
CA GLY A 71 15.29 -57.63 5.25
C GLY A 71 16.79 -57.41 5.01
N GLY A 72 17.32 -56.33 5.58
CA GLY A 72 18.74 -55.98 5.49
C GLY A 72 19.21 -55.60 4.08
N CYS A 73 18.28 -55.15 3.23
CA CYS A 73 18.59 -54.66 1.89
C CYS A 73 19.38 -53.37 2.00
N GLU A 74 20.56 -53.33 1.39
CA GLU A 74 21.50 -52.22 1.48
C GLU A 74 22.25 -52.06 0.17
N VAL A 75 22.37 -50.80 -0.28
CA VAL A 75 23.19 -50.39 -1.41
C VAL A 75 24.08 -49.24 -0.98
N GLU A 76 25.37 -49.36 -1.29
CA GLU A 76 26.41 -48.38 -1.01
C GLU A 76 27.13 -48.01 -2.31
N LEU A 77 27.22 -46.72 -2.59
CA LEU A 77 27.86 -46.18 -3.79
C LEU A 77 28.91 -45.13 -3.41
N GLU A 78 30.15 -45.37 -3.85
CA GLU A 78 31.29 -44.48 -3.67
C GLU A 78 31.61 -43.75 -4.98
N PHE A 79 31.69 -42.41 -4.91
CA PHE A 79 32.03 -41.58 -6.07
C PHE A 79 32.67 -40.25 -5.63
N ASN A 80 33.36 -39.60 -6.55
CA ASN A 80 33.93 -38.26 -6.31
C ASN A 80 33.20 -37.23 -7.17
N VAL A 81 33.03 -36.02 -6.63
CA VAL A 81 32.60 -34.84 -7.40
C VAL A 81 33.62 -33.74 -7.19
N GLY A 82 34.40 -33.45 -8.24
CA GLY A 82 35.56 -32.56 -8.11
C GLY A 82 36.56 -33.13 -7.10
N PRO A 83 37.00 -32.37 -6.09
CA PRO A 83 37.97 -32.84 -5.09
C PRO A 83 37.33 -33.63 -3.93
N LYS A 84 36.00 -33.63 -3.79
CA LYS A 84 35.31 -34.22 -2.64
C LYS A 84 34.92 -35.67 -2.89
N GLU A 85 35.02 -36.49 -1.87
CA GLU A 85 34.64 -37.90 -1.89
C GLU A 85 33.29 -38.10 -1.22
N TYR A 86 32.40 -38.83 -1.88
CA TYR A 86 31.04 -39.08 -1.42
C TYR A 86 30.78 -40.58 -1.32
N VAL A 87 30.10 -40.97 -0.23
CA VAL A 87 29.54 -42.31 -0.06
C VAL A 87 28.05 -42.19 0.22
N VAL A 88 27.22 -42.74 -0.66
CA VAL A 88 25.77 -42.77 -0.50
C VAL A 88 25.36 -44.18 -0.07
N LYS A 89 24.71 -44.30 1.08
CA LYS A 89 24.17 -45.57 1.58
C LYS A 89 22.66 -45.50 1.66
N ARG A 90 21.98 -46.53 1.15
CA ARG A 90 20.53 -46.67 1.27
C ARG A 90 20.15 -48.06 1.72
N GLY A 91 19.16 -48.12 2.60
CA GLY A 91 18.56 -49.36 3.03
C GLY A 91 17.08 -49.45 2.75
N VAL A 92 16.59 -50.69 2.63
CA VAL A 92 15.18 -51.03 2.70
C VAL A 92 15.01 -52.13 3.76
N LYS A 93 14.11 -51.90 4.72
CA LYS A 93 13.88 -52.78 5.88
C LYS A 93 15.20 -53.13 6.62
N PRO A 94 15.82 -52.17 7.36
CA PRO A 94 15.33 -50.84 7.72
C PRO A 94 15.49 -49.80 6.60
N ASN A 95 14.61 -48.80 6.57
CA ASN A 95 14.69 -47.70 5.60
C ASN A 95 15.60 -46.59 6.11
N PHE A 96 16.77 -46.43 5.49
CA PHE A 96 17.72 -45.35 5.79
C PHE A 96 18.29 -44.76 4.50
N PHE A 97 18.78 -43.52 4.59
CA PHE A 97 19.45 -42.81 3.51
C PHE A 97 20.52 -41.90 4.12
N GLU A 98 21.79 -42.22 3.85
CA GLU A 98 22.94 -41.52 4.39
C GLU A 98 23.83 -41.01 3.25
N ILE A 99 24.35 -39.79 3.41
CA ILE A 99 25.38 -39.23 2.54
C ILE A 99 26.57 -38.89 3.42
N HIS A 100 27.71 -39.52 3.15
CA HIS A 100 28.99 -39.21 3.78
C HIS A 100 29.81 -38.36 2.81
N CYS A 101 30.37 -37.25 3.28
CA CYS A 101 31.28 -36.39 2.52
C CYS A 101 32.63 -36.40 3.23
N ASP A 102 33.70 -36.80 2.53
CA ASP A 102 35.06 -36.90 3.06
C ASP A 102 35.14 -37.66 4.40
N GLY A 103 34.34 -38.74 4.51
CA GLY A 103 34.27 -39.61 5.69
C GLY A 103 33.36 -39.12 6.82
N GLN A 104 32.74 -37.94 6.69
CA GLN A 104 31.80 -37.41 7.68
C GLN A 104 30.36 -37.51 7.21
N LEU A 105 29.46 -37.99 8.07
CA LEU A 105 28.04 -38.03 7.80
C LEU A 105 27.50 -36.60 7.69
N MET A 106 26.87 -36.27 6.57
CA MET A 106 26.20 -34.97 6.39
C MET A 106 24.94 -34.90 7.26
N SER A 107 24.67 -33.72 7.86
CA SER A 107 23.50 -33.50 8.72
C SER A 107 22.20 -33.99 8.05
N GLN A 108 21.41 -34.71 8.84
CA GLN A 108 20.09 -35.26 8.46
C GLN A 108 18.94 -34.48 9.13
N ASP A 109 19.19 -33.26 9.58
CA ASP A 109 18.15 -32.43 10.25
C ASP A 109 17.01 -32.05 9.28
N ALA A 110 17.26 -32.14 7.97
CA ALA A 110 16.29 -31.89 6.92
C ALA A 110 15.46 -33.14 6.55
N SER A 111 14.29 -32.93 5.96
CA SER A 111 13.45 -34.03 5.48
C SER A 111 14.20 -34.89 4.44
N ALA A 112 13.88 -36.18 4.36
CA ALA A 112 14.48 -37.09 3.36
C ALA A 112 14.29 -36.59 1.91
N ILE A 113 13.23 -35.80 1.65
CA ILE A 113 12.95 -35.19 0.36
C ILE A 113 13.96 -34.08 0.05
N ASP A 114 14.29 -33.24 1.02
CA ASP A 114 15.25 -32.15 0.84
C ASP A 114 16.67 -32.68 0.77
N TYR A 115 16.98 -33.73 1.54
CA TYR A 115 18.24 -34.46 1.44
C TYR A 115 18.43 -35.09 0.05
N GLN A 116 17.36 -35.66 -0.53
CA GLN A 116 17.37 -36.16 -1.92
C GLN A 116 17.61 -35.04 -2.93
N LYS A 117 16.89 -33.92 -2.80
CA LYS A 117 17.06 -32.75 -3.68
C LYS A 117 18.48 -32.22 -3.61
N TYR A 118 19.10 -32.21 -2.43
CA TYR A 118 20.48 -31.76 -2.27
C TYR A 118 21.47 -32.66 -3.02
N LEU A 119 21.31 -33.99 -2.94
CA LEU A 119 22.13 -34.94 -3.71
C LEU A 119 22.00 -34.70 -5.22
N GLU A 120 20.78 -34.56 -5.73
CA GLU A 120 20.54 -34.36 -7.17
C GLU A 120 20.95 -32.97 -7.67
N ALA A 121 20.59 -31.91 -6.96
CA ALA A 121 20.73 -30.53 -7.42
C ALA A 121 22.06 -29.87 -7.08
N ASN A 122 22.70 -30.26 -5.97
CA ASN A 122 23.89 -29.58 -5.45
C ASN A 122 25.15 -30.43 -5.60
N ILE A 123 25.06 -31.73 -5.29
CA ILE A 123 26.20 -32.66 -5.38
C ILE A 123 26.37 -33.13 -6.83
N MET A 124 25.37 -33.84 -7.38
CA MET A 124 25.48 -34.43 -8.71
C MET A 124 25.17 -33.46 -9.85
N ARG A 125 24.29 -32.48 -9.62
CA ARG A 125 23.71 -31.62 -10.67
C ARG A 125 23.14 -32.44 -11.83
N CYS A 126 22.44 -33.51 -11.47
CA CYS A 126 21.89 -34.48 -12.41
C CYS A 126 20.65 -35.12 -11.79
N ASN A 127 19.53 -35.07 -12.50
CA ASN A 127 18.32 -35.77 -12.11
C ASN A 127 18.27 -37.19 -12.71
N TYR A 128 17.31 -38.00 -12.26
CA TYR A 128 17.12 -39.38 -12.73
C TYR A 128 17.00 -39.49 -14.26
N ARG A 129 16.22 -38.61 -14.89
CA ARG A 129 15.96 -38.69 -16.34
C ARG A 129 17.22 -38.40 -17.15
N SER A 130 17.94 -37.33 -16.82
CA SER A 130 19.19 -36.97 -17.48
C SER A 130 20.26 -38.01 -17.24
N PHE A 131 20.35 -38.56 -16.02
CA PHE A 131 21.25 -39.67 -15.73
C PHE A 131 20.97 -40.88 -16.64
N CYS A 132 19.71 -41.26 -16.79
CA CYS A 132 19.32 -42.35 -17.68
C CYS A 132 19.59 -42.08 -19.17
N GLN A 133 19.69 -40.83 -19.63
CA GLN A 133 20.00 -40.50 -21.04
C GLN A 133 21.50 -40.36 -21.33
N VAL A 134 22.31 -40.11 -20.29
CA VAL A 134 23.77 -39.90 -20.43
C VAL A 134 24.58 -41.13 -20.01
N VAL A 135 24.15 -41.85 -18.97
CA VAL A 135 24.91 -42.94 -18.34
C VAL A 135 24.40 -44.32 -18.71
N LEU A 136 23.10 -44.47 -18.94
CA LEU A 136 22.46 -45.76 -19.16
C LEU A 136 21.90 -45.88 -20.57
N LEU A 137 22.02 -47.04 -21.17
CA LEU A 137 21.26 -47.43 -22.35
C LEU A 137 20.85 -48.88 -22.16
N GLY A 138 19.60 -49.22 -22.42
CA GLY A 138 19.13 -50.60 -22.24
C GLY A 138 18.10 -50.99 -23.28
N SER A 139 17.98 -52.29 -23.55
CA SER A 139 16.93 -52.85 -24.40
C SER A 139 15.57 -52.88 -23.67
N SER A 140 15.59 -53.09 -22.34
CA SER A 140 14.39 -53.26 -21.51
C SER A 140 14.26 -52.13 -20.48
N SER A 141 13.03 -51.66 -20.24
CA SER A 141 12.70 -50.54 -19.32
C SER A 141 13.30 -49.16 -19.61
N TYR A 142 14.26 -49.06 -20.55
CA TYR A 142 14.77 -47.78 -21.05
C TYR A 142 13.72 -47.04 -21.88
N MET A 143 13.62 -45.73 -21.67
CA MET A 143 12.79 -44.86 -22.50
C MET A 143 13.73 -44.00 -23.37
N PRO A 144 13.84 -44.28 -24.68
CA PRO A 144 14.61 -43.46 -25.60
C PRO A 144 14.20 -41.99 -25.60
N PHE A 145 15.16 -41.08 -25.76
CA PHE A 145 14.92 -39.64 -25.79
C PHE A 145 13.78 -39.25 -26.74
N MET A 146 13.75 -39.80 -27.95
CA MET A 146 12.72 -39.47 -28.95
C MET A 146 11.33 -40.04 -28.62
N LYS A 147 11.24 -41.04 -27.74
CA LYS A 147 9.96 -41.55 -27.22
C LYS A 147 9.46 -40.77 -26.00
N MET A 148 10.30 -39.92 -25.40
CA MET A 148 9.90 -39.12 -24.24
C MET A 148 8.90 -38.03 -24.63
N ARG A 149 8.03 -37.63 -23.68
CA ARG A 149 7.17 -36.46 -23.85
C ARG A 149 8.00 -35.20 -24.03
N ALA A 150 7.50 -34.23 -24.80
CA ALA A 150 8.20 -32.97 -25.08
C ALA A 150 8.70 -32.24 -23.82
N SER A 151 7.90 -32.20 -22.75
CA SER A 151 8.30 -31.61 -21.47
C SER A 151 9.48 -32.33 -20.83
N PHE A 152 9.55 -33.66 -20.92
CA PHE A 152 10.66 -34.44 -20.38
C PHE A 152 11.91 -34.35 -21.25
N ARG A 153 11.77 -34.27 -22.58
CA ARG A 153 12.90 -34.00 -23.48
C ARG A 153 13.56 -32.67 -23.13
N ARG A 154 12.75 -31.62 -22.98
CA ARG A 154 13.22 -30.30 -22.58
C ARG A 154 13.90 -30.31 -21.21
N GLU A 155 13.30 -30.97 -20.21
CA GLU A 155 13.90 -31.10 -18.88
C GLU A 155 15.29 -31.77 -18.90
N VAL A 156 15.47 -32.79 -19.74
CA VAL A 156 16.77 -33.47 -19.91
C VAL A 156 17.80 -32.52 -20.52
N VAL A 157 17.45 -31.84 -21.61
CA VAL A 157 18.37 -30.93 -22.28
C VAL A 157 18.71 -29.71 -21.42
N GLU A 158 17.74 -29.15 -20.69
CA GLU A 158 17.98 -28.04 -19.76
C GLU A 158 18.97 -28.41 -18.64
N GLU A 159 18.97 -29.67 -18.19
CA GLU A 159 19.95 -30.18 -17.20
C GLU A 159 21.34 -30.34 -17.82
N ILE A 160 21.41 -30.95 -19.00
CA ILE A 160 22.69 -31.16 -19.72
C ILE A 160 23.34 -29.82 -20.03
N LEU A 161 22.55 -28.79 -20.38
CA LEU A 161 23.05 -27.45 -20.66
C LEU A 161 23.32 -26.61 -19.39
N ASP A 162 22.97 -27.11 -18.20
CA ASP A 162 23.01 -26.41 -16.90
C ASP A 162 22.27 -25.05 -16.92
N ILE A 163 21.11 -25.01 -17.58
CA ILE A 163 20.29 -23.79 -17.70
C ILE A 163 19.06 -23.79 -16.78
N ARG A 164 18.93 -24.78 -15.90
CA ARG A 164 17.89 -24.77 -14.85
C ARG A 164 18.11 -23.69 -13.80
N ALA A 165 19.33 -23.19 -13.66
CA ALA A 165 19.64 -22.05 -12.81
C ALA A 165 18.74 -20.84 -13.15
N PHE A 166 18.49 -20.60 -14.44
CA PHE A 166 17.57 -19.55 -14.90
C PHE A 166 16.13 -19.77 -14.42
N SER A 167 15.62 -21.01 -14.41
CA SER A 167 14.29 -21.33 -13.86
C SER A 167 14.18 -20.99 -12.38
N ARG A 168 15.24 -21.31 -11.61
CA ARG A 168 15.29 -21.02 -10.17
C ARG A 168 15.34 -19.52 -9.93
N MET A 169 16.16 -18.81 -10.69
CA MET A 169 16.24 -17.34 -10.64
C MET A 169 14.90 -16.69 -10.98
N ASP A 170 14.22 -17.11 -12.06
CA ASP A 170 12.89 -16.61 -12.43
C ASP A 170 11.85 -16.87 -11.32
N THR A 171 11.90 -18.04 -10.66
CA THR A 171 11.00 -18.35 -9.54
C THR A 171 11.21 -17.40 -8.35
N ILE A 172 12.47 -17.11 -8.01
CA ILE A 172 12.81 -16.16 -6.93
C ILE A 172 12.36 -14.75 -7.32
N LEU A 173 12.67 -14.31 -8.54
CA LEU A 173 12.30 -12.99 -9.03
C LEU A 173 10.78 -12.80 -9.09
N SER A 174 10.03 -13.83 -9.45
CA SER A 174 8.56 -13.83 -9.45
C SER A 174 7.99 -13.60 -8.04
N GLY A 175 8.58 -14.23 -7.02
CA GLY A 175 8.22 -13.98 -5.62
C GLY A 175 8.47 -12.53 -5.21
N GLN A 176 9.69 -12.04 -5.45
CA GLN A 176 10.06 -10.66 -5.16
C GLN A 176 9.23 -9.62 -5.95
N GLN A 177 8.89 -9.90 -7.21
CA GLN A 177 8.03 -9.04 -8.03
C GLN A 177 6.63 -8.91 -7.42
N ARG A 178 6.07 -10.00 -6.90
CA ARG A 178 4.79 -9.99 -6.19
C ARG A 178 4.89 -9.18 -4.88
N ASP A 179 5.98 -9.33 -4.14
CA ASP A 179 6.17 -8.60 -2.88
C ASP A 179 6.33 -7.09 -3.14
N LEU A 180 7.07 -6.69 -4.17
CA LEU A 180 7.16 -5.29 -4.62
C LEU A 180 5.79 -4.76 -5.08
N GLN A 181 5.01 -5.55 -5.82
CA GLN A 181 3.66 -5.14 -6.23
C GLN A 181 2.73 -4.89 -5.03
N ASN A 182 2.83 -5.72 -4.00
CA ASN A 182 2.07 -5.54 -2.76
C ASN A 182 2.51 -4.25 -2.04
N LYS A 183 3.82 -4.02 -1.91
CA LYS A 183 4.37 -2.79 -1.32
C LYS A 183 3.94 -1.53 -2.08
N ILE A 184 3.97 -1.54 -3.42
CA ILE A 184 3.48 -0.42 -4.24
C ILE A 184 2.02 -0.12 -3.90
N THR A 185 1.19 -1.16 -3.78
CA THR A 185 -0.23 -0.99 -3.46
C THR A 185 -0.43 -0.41 -2.07
N GLU A 186 0.33 -0.89 -1.08
CA GLU A 186 0.30 -0.40 0.30
C GLU A 186 0.75 1.07 0.41
N VAL A 187 1.92 1.41 -0.13
CA VAL A 187 2.46 2.76 -0.07
C VAL A 187 1.60 3.73 -0.88
N ARG A 188 1.09 3.31 -2.06
CA ARG A 188 0.15 4.14 -2.82
C ARG A 188 -1.11 4.45 -2.02
N HIS A 189 -1.70 3.45 -1.36
CA HIS A 189 -2.86 3.66 -0.51
C HIS A 189 -2.55 4.60 0.67
N GLN A 190 -1.38 4.47 1.30
CA GLN A 190 -0.94 5.41 2.34
C GLN A 190 -0.83 6.84 1.81
N CYS A 191 -0.22 7.03 0.63
CA CYS A 191 -0.12 8.35 0.02
C CYS A 191 -1.52 8.94 -0.30
N GLU A 192 -2.45 8.14 -0.84
CA GLU A 192 -3.84 8.55 -1.11
C GLU A 192 -4.60 8.93 0.16
N LEU A 193 -4.43 8.19 1.25
CA LEU A 193 -5.01 8.53 2.56
C LEU A 193 -4.49 9.86 3.10
N ILE A 194 -3.17 10.08 3.05
CA ILE A 194 -2.56 11.35 3.50
C ILE A 194 -3.05 12.50 2.63
N GLU A 195 -3.09 12.32 1.31
CA GLU A 195 -3.55 13.33 0.36
C GLU A 195 -5.03 13.69 0.59
N THR A 196 -5.89 12.70 0.85
CA THR A 196 -7.31 12.91 1.15
C THR A 196 -7.52 13.66 2.46
N LYS A 197 -6.75 13.31 3.50
CA LYS A 197 -6.79 14.03 4.78
C LYS A 197 -6.29 15.46 4.63
N TYR A 198 -5.17 15.67 3.91
CA TYR A 198 -4.63 17.00 3.62
C TYR A 198 -5.66 17.86 2.89
N GLN A 199 -6.33 17.33 1.86
CA GLN A 199 -7.36 18.06 1.12
C GLN A 199 -8.56 18.43 1.99
N THR A 200 -8.97 17.54 2.90
CA THR A 200 -10.08 17.79 3.83
C THR A 200 -9.72 18.91 4.82
N GLU A 201 -8.55 18.82 5.45
CA GLU A 201 -8.06 19.85 6.38
C GLU A 201 -7.81 21.20 5.70
N ALA A 202 -7.27 21.18 4.48
CA ALA A 202 -7.05 22.41 3.70
C ALA A 202 -8.38 23.10 3.35
N LYS A 203 -9.41 22.34 2.97
CA LYS A 203 -10.76 22.89 2.73
C LYS A 203 -11.40 23.43 4.02
N TYR A 204 -11.18 22.75 5.14
CA TYR A 204 -11.69 23.21 6.44
C TYR A 204 -11.03 24.54 6.84
N LEU A 205 -9.71 24.65 6.70
CA LEU A 205 -8.95 25.88 6.93
C LEU A 205 -9.45 27.03 6.04
N ASP A 206 -9.66 26.77 4.75
CA ASP A 206 -10.17 27.77 3.81
C ASP A 206 -11.57 28.28 4.22
N THR A 207 -12.44 27.38 4.66
CA THR A 207 -13.77 27.72 5.15
C THR A 207 -13.73 28.57 6.43
N LEU A 208 -12.79 28.28 7.33
CA LEU A 208 -12.58 29.07 8.56
C LEU A 208 -12.10 30.49 8.23
N LEU A 209 -11.11 30.62 7.35
CA LEU A 209 -10.55 31.91 6.96
C LEU A 209 -11.61 32.81 6.30
N HIS A 210 -12.39 32.27 5.35
CA HIS A 210 -13.41 33.06 4.66
C HIS A 210 -14.55 33.52 5.59
N LYS A 211 -15.01 32.67 6.50
CA LYS A 211 -16.07 33.04 7.45
C LYS A 211 -15.60 34.06 8.49
N ASP A 212 -14.39 33.92 9.02
CA ASP A 212 -13.90 34.83 10.06
C ASP A 212 -13.57 36.22 9.48
N ILE A 213 -13.05 36.33 8.25
CA ILE A 213 -12.77 37.62 7.61
C ILE A 213 -14.06 38.42 7.39
N ASP A 214 -15.10 37.84 6.79
CA ASP A 214 -16.34 38.57 6.49
C ASP A 214 -17.05 39.05 7.77
N VAL A 215 -17.08 38.20 8.80
CA VAL A 215 -17.71 38.51 10.09
C VAL A 215 -16.93 39.57 10.86
N GLN A 216 -15.59 39.49 10.91
CA GLN A 216 -14.77 40.50 11.58
C GLN A 216 -14.84 41.85 10.85
N THR A 217 -14.80 41.86 9.51
CA THR A 217 -14.86 43.10 8.72
C THR A 217 -16.21 43.82 8.91
N HIS A 218 -17.31 43.06 8.94
CA HIS A 218 -18.63 43.62 9.21
C HIS A 218 -18.74 44.15 10.65
N ARG A 219 -18.31 43.37 11.65
CA ARG A 219 -18.38 43.78 13.07
C ARG A 219 -17.52 44.98 13.39
N ASN A 220 -16.30 45.06 12.84
CA ASN A 220 -15.43 46.22 13.01
C ASN A 220 -16.05 47.50 12.41
N ARG A 221 -16.71 47.40 11.24
CA ARG A 221 -17.46 48.53 10.65
C ARG A 221 -18.63 48.97 11.53
N VAL A 222 -19.35 48.03 12.14
CA VAL A 222 -20.45 48.34 13.06
C VAL A 222 -19.93 49.03 14.32
N VAL A 223 -18.79 48.59 14.88
CA VAL A 223 -18.15 49.26 16.04
C VAL A 223 -17.69 50.68 15.67
N GLU A 224 -17.10 50.87 14.49
CA GLU A 224 -16.68 52.19 13.99
C GLU A 224 -17.87 53.12 13.78
N GLN A 225 -18.99 52.60 13.28
CA GLN A 225 -20.23 53.37 13.14
C GLN A 225 -20.84 53.71 14.52
N ASN A 226 -20.93 52.74 15.44
CA ASN A 226 -21.45 52.96 16.79
C ASN A 226 -20.63 54.00 17.57
N THR A 227 -19.30 53.98 17.41
CA THR A 227 -18.42 54.98 18.06
C THR A 227 -18.65 56.38 17.49
N LYS A 228 -18.86 56.51 16.18
CA LYS A 228 -19.24 57.78 15.55
C LYS A 228 -20.60 58.28 16.04
N ASP A 229 -21.60 57.40 16.08
CA ASP A 229 -22.96 57.75 16.53
C ASP A 229 -22.95 58.12 18.02
N ARG A 230 -22.16 57.42 18.85
CA ARG A 230 -21.97 57.75 20.27
C ARG A 230 -21.42 59.16 20.45
N LEU A 231 -20.37 59.54 19.72
CA LEU A 231 -19.80 60.89 19.77
C LEU A 231 -20.82 61.95 19.35
N GLU A 232 -21.65 61.65 18.34
CA GLU A 232 -22.70 62.55 17.90
C GLU A 232 -23.77 62.75 18.99
N TYR A 233 -24.25 61.66 19.61
CA TYR A 233 -25.23 61.72 20.70
C TYR A 233 -24.66 62.39 21.97
N GLU A 234 -23.39 62.14 22.33
CA GLU A 234 -22.72 62.84 23.43
C GLU A 234 -22.66 64.36 23.16
N SER A 235 -22.37 64.77 21.91
CA SER A 235 -22.36 66.19 21.54
C SER A 235 -23.76 66.84 21.60
N LYS A 236 -24.80 66.11 21.18
CA LYS A 236 -26.20 66.53 21.28
C LYS A 236 -26.62 66.66 22.74
N MET A 237 -26.24 65.72 23.60
CA MET A 237 -26.52 65.74 25.03
C MET A 237 -25.91 66.98 25.70
N VAL A 238 -24.66 67.32 25.37
CA VAL A 238 -24.01 68.55 25.86
C VAL A 238 -24.75 69.80 25.41
N THR A 239 -25.26 69.81 24.17
CA THR A 239 -26.00 70.96 23.62
C THR A 239 -27.35 71.13 24.31
N ILE A 240 -28.13 70.04 24.43
CA ILE A 240 -29.44 70.03 25.11
C ILE A 240 -29.29 70.46 26.58
N ASN A 241 -28.27 69.96 27.29
CA ASN A 241 -28.00 70.36 28.67
C ASN A 241 -27.71 71.87 28.78
N LYS A 242 -26.91 72.44 27.88
CA LYS A 242 -26.68 73.90 27.83
C LYS A 242 -27.96 74.69 27.58
N GLU A 243 -28.84 74.21 26.69
CA GLU A 243 -30.13 74.84 26.41
C GLU A 243 -31.06 74.77 27.62
N ILE A 244 -31.12 73.63 28.30
CA ILE A 244 -31.90 73.45 29.55
C ILE A 244 -31.39 74.41 30.63
N ASP A 245 -30.08 74.51 30.82
CA ASP A 245 -29.48 75.40 31.82
C ASP A 245 -29.81 76.87 31.53
N SER A 246 -29.69 77.29 30.27
CA SER A 246 -30.06 78.66 29.85
C SER A 246 -31.55 78.96 30.05
N ALA A 247 -32.43 77.99 29.77
CA ALA A 247 -33.87 78.13 29.93
C ALA A 247 -34.28 78.17 31.41
N LYS A 248 -33.62 77.39 32.28
CA LYS A 248 -33.81 77.45 33.73
C LYS A 248 -33.43 78.80 34.31
N GLU A 249 -32.37 79.42 33.79
CA GLU A 249 -31.92 80.75 34.22
C GLU A 249 -32.94 81.84 33.88
N CYS A 250 -33.62 81.75 32.74
CA CYS A 250 -34.69 82.68 32.35
C CYS A 250 -35.92 82.64 33.28
N VAL A 251 -36.17 81.53 33.99
CA VAL A 251 -37.38 81.32 34.82
C VAL A 251 -37.09 81.47 36.32
N LYS A 252 -35.88 81.91 36.69
CA LYS A 252 -35.42 81.98 38.09
C LYS A 252 -36.31 82.84 39.00
N ASP A 253 -36.86 83.94 38.48
CA ASP A 253 -37.67 84.90 39.23
C ASP A 253 -39.19 84.62 39.14
N ARG A 254 -39.60 83.50 38.52
CA ARG A 254 -41.02 83.14 38.32
C ARG A 254 -41.80 83.09 39.63
N VAL A 255 -41.20 82.53 40.69
CA VAL A 255 -41.82 82.43 42.02
C VAL A 255 -42.16 83.82 42.58
N ASP A 256 -41.30 84.81 42.35
CA ASP A 256 -41.52 86.18 42.82
C ASP A 256 -42.61 86.91 42.01
N VAL A 257 -42.68 86.65 40.70
CA VAL A 257 -43.72 87.19 39.80
C VAL A 257 -45.09 86.60 40.14
N ASP A 258 -45.21 85.30 40.37
CA ASP A 258 -46.47 84.64 40.80
C ASP A 258 -46.94 85.17 42.16
N ASN A 259 -46.02 85.33 43.11
CA ASN A 259 -46.30 85.92 44.42
C ASN A 259 -46.75 87.39 44.32
N LYS A 260 -46.21 88.16 43.35
CA LYS A 260 -46.61 89.55 43.12
C LYS A 260 -47.97 89.62 42.44
N ASN A 261 -48.24 88.77 41.44
CA ASN A 261 -49.52 88.69 40.74
C ASN A 261 -50.68 88.31 41.68
N THR A 262 -50.47 87.30 42.54
CA THR A 262 -51.46 86.91 43.56
C THR A 262 -51.73 88.00 44.60
N LYS A 263 -50.74 88.82 44.94
CA LYS A 263 -50.94 90.01 45.81
C LYS A 263 -51.72 91.12 45.11
N LEU A 264 -51.43 91.40 43.84
CA LEU A 264 -52.13 92.41 43.05
C LEU A 264 -53.62 92.04 42.85
N ASN A 265 -53.93 90.79 42.50
CA ASN A 265 -55.31 90.28 42.39
C ASN A 265 -56.11 90.45 43.72
N LYS A 266 -55.45 90.28 44.87
CA LYS A 266 -56.09 90.52 46.19
C LYS A 266 -56.38 92.00 46.45
N ILE A 267 -55.56 92.91 45.91
CA ILE A 267 -55.75 94.35 46.05
C ILE A 267 -56.83 94.83 45.07
N GLU A 268 -56.84 94.30 43.85
CA GLU A 268 -57.89 94.52 42.85
C GLU A 268 -59.28 94.23 43.43
N ALA A 269 -59.49 93.02 43.94
CA ALA A 269 -60.78 92.62 44.53
C ALA A 269 -61.23 93.53 45.69
N LYS A 270 -60.27 94.07 46.47
CA LYS A 270 -60.55 95.02 47.55
C LYS A 270 -60.92 96.42 47.04
N ILE A 271 -60.24 96.90 46.00
CA ILE A 271 -60.55 98.19 45.38
C ILE A 271 -61.90 98.13 44.69
N GLU A 272 -62.22 97.02 44.01
CA GLU A 272 -63.51 96.79 43.36
C GLU A 272 -64.67 96.79 44.37
N GLN A 273 -64.52 96.04 45.47
CA GLN A 273 -65.51 96.03 46.57
C GLN A 273 -65.70 97.43 47.18
N ASN A 274 -64.62 98.20 47.35
CA ASN A 274 -64.69 99.57 47.86
C ASN A 274 -65.32 100.53 46.85
N LEU A 275 -65.02 100.40 45.56
CA LEU A 275 -65.66 101.17 44.49
C LEU A 275 -67.16 100.94 44.45
N GLU A 276 -67.58 99.69 44.58
CA GLU A 276 -69.00 99.32 44.61
C GLU A 276 -69.69 99.91 45.85
N ARG A 277 -69.04 99.85 47.02
CA ARG A 277 -69.52 100.47 48.25
C ARG A 277 -69.69 101.98 48.13
N HIS A 278 -68.69 102.69 47.61
CA HIS A 278 -68.73 104.15 47.44
C HIS A 278 -69.73 104.57 46.33
N LYS A 279 -69.85 103.81 45.23
CA LYS A 279 -70.89 104.04 44.21
C LYS A 279 -72.30 103.86 44.78
N ASN A 280 -72.51 102.85 45.61
CA ASN A 280 -73.79 102.64 46.30
C ASN A 280 -74.09 103.75 47.31
N SER A 281 -73.06 104.22 48.04
CA SER A 281 -73.17 105.36 48.95
C SER A 281 -73.48 106.67 48.21
N LEU A 282 -72.85 106.90 47.05
CA LEU A 282 -73.13 108.05 46.19
C LEU A 282 -74.58 108.04 45.69
N LYS A 283 -75.04 106.91 45.13
CA LYS A 283 -76.44 106.75 44.69
C LYS A 283 -77.43 107.02 45.83
N PHE A 284 -77.13 106.52 47.01
CA PHE A 284 -77.93 106.75 48.20
C PHE A 284 -78.06 108.25 48.52
N PHE A 285 -76.95 109.00 48.53
CA PHE A 285 -76.97 110.44 48.77
C PHE A 285 -77.48 111.27 47.59
N GLU A 286 -77.56 110.76 46.36
CA GLU A 286 -78.18 111.47 45.23
C GLU A 286 -79.72 111.33 45.27
N GLU A 287 -80.22 110.12 45.55
CA GLU A 287 -81.64 109.76 45.40
C GLU A 287 -82.51 109.99 46.64
N ASN A 288 -81.93 110.16 47.84
CA ASN A 288 -82.69 110.24 49.09
C ASN A 288 -82.54 111.61 49.79
N ASP A 289 -83.65 112.20 50.24
CA ASP A 289 -83.71 113.49 50.95
C ASP A 289 -83.89 113.34 52.48
N VAL A 290 -83.98 112.10 52.96
CA VAL A 290 -84.25 111.77 54.37
C VAL A 290 -83.31 110.66 54.82
N CYS A 291 -82.68 110.82 55.99
CA CYS A 291 -81.76 109.82 56.54
C CYS A 291 -82.53 108.56 57.02
N PRO A 292 -82.27 107.35 56.49
CA PRO A 292 -83.01 106.13 56.82
C PRO A 292 -82.73 105.60 58.24
N THR A 293 -81.66 106.06 58.89
CA THR A 293 -81.27 105.57 60.22
C THR A 293 -81.85 106.43 61.35
N CYS A 294 -81.97 107.75 61.15
CA CYS A 294 -82.44 108.69 62.17
C CYS A 294 -83.61 109.59 61.73
N THR A 295 -84.17 109.34 60.54
CA THR A 295 -85.38 109.96 59.96
C THR A 295 -85.40 111.50 59.87
N GLN A 296 -84.24 112.14 60.01
CA GLN A 296 -84.08 113.58 59.84
C GLN A 296 -83.90 113.97 58.35
N PRO A 297 -84.51 115.09 57.89
CA PRO A 297 -84.28 115.60 56.54
C PRO A 297 -82.81 116.04 56.40
N LEU A 298 -82.15 115.55 55.35
CA LEU A 298 -80.75 115.85 55.09
C LEU A 298 -80.62 117.30 54.60
N SER A 299 -79.79 118.12 55.24
CA SER A 299 -79.58 119.50 54.79
C SER A 299 -78.91 119.52 53.41
N PRO A 300 -79.31 120.41 52.48
CA PRO A 300 -78.76 120.44 51.13
C PRO A 300 -77.25 120.65 51.10
N GLU A 301 -76.69 121.39 52.06
CA GLU A 301 -75.24 121.61 52.21
C GLU A 301 -74.50 120.32 52.60
N PHE A 302 -75.05 119.51 53.51
CA PHE A 302 -74.46 118.23 53.91
C PHE A 302 -74.54 117.18 52.79
N LYS A 303 -75.64 117.17 52.04
CA LYS A 303 -75.84 116.29 50.88
C LYS A 303 -74.81 116.57 49.79
N HIS A 304 -74.60 117.85 49.44
CA HIS A 304 -73.58 118.25 48.46
C HIS A 304 -72.16 117.89 48.90
N GLN A 305 -71.81 118.17 50.16
CA GLN A 305 -70.48 117.86 50.68
C GLN A 305 -70.20 116.34 50.68
N LYS A 306 -71.19 115.52 51.03
CA LYS A 306 -71.06 114.06 50.99
C LYS A 306 -71.00 113.50 49.57
N CYS A 307 -71.78 114.03 48.64
CA CYS A 307 -71.69 113.66 47.24
C CYS A 307 -70.33 114.01 46.62
N ASP A 308 -69.75 115.18 46.95
CA ASP A 308 -68.43 115.57 46.46
C ASP A 308 -67.30 114.73 47.10
N GLU A 309 -67.39 114.41 48.40
CA GLU A 309 -66.46 113.49 49.06
C GLU A 309 -66.48 112.09 48.42
N GLU A 310 -67.68 111.56 48.13
CA GLU A 310 -67.84 110.25 47.51
C GLU A 310 -67.40 110.25 46.03
N LYS A 311 -67.68 111.32 45.26
CA LYS A 311 -67.15 111.49 43.89
C LYS A 311 -65.63 111.57 43.85
N SER A 312 -65.02 112.30 44.78
CA SER A 312 -63.56 112.40 44.92
C SER A 312 -62.94 111.03 45.23
N LYS A 313 -63.51 110.28 46.19
CA LYS A 313 -63.06 108.93 46.53
C LYS A 313 -63.20 107.95 45.37
N ILE A 314 -64.35 107.97 44.66
CA ILE A 314 -64.56 107.12 43.47
C ILE A 314 -63.50 107.42 42.40
N ASN A 315 -63.22 108.68 42.10
CA ASN A 315 -62.18 109.05 41.12
C ASN A 315 -60.79 108.56 41.54
N THR A 316 -60.40 108.73 42.81
CA THR A 316 -59.10 108.22 43.30
C THR A 316 -58.99 106.70 43.25
N LEU A 317 -60.08 105.98 43.56
CA LEU A 317 -60.11 104.53 43.49
C LEU A 317 -60.14 104.03 42.03
N GLN A 318 -60.79 104.75 41.11
CA GLN A 318 -60.76 104.43 39.68
C GLN A 318 -59.37 104.64 39.06
N ASP A 319 -58.67 105.74 39.38
CA ASP A 319 -57.29 105.97 38.93
C ASP A 319 -56.33 104.91 39.51
N GLY A 320 -56.53 104.52 40.78
CA GLY A 320 -55.81 103.42 41.41
C GLY A 320 -56.08 102.07 40.74
N MET A 321 -57.33 101.79 40.36
CA MET A 321 -57.73 100.57 39.65
C MET A 321 -57.11 100.52 38.25
N GLU A 322 -57.07 101.62 37.52
CA GLU A 322 -56.48 101.66 36.16
C GLU A 322 -54.97 101.38 36.18
N LYS A 323 -54.24 101.94 37.17
CA LYS A 323 -52.82 101.67 37.37
C LYS A 323 -52.57 100.20 37.75
N LEU A 324 -53.42 99.65 38.60
CA LEU A 324 -53.29 98.26 39.07
C LEU A 324 -53.61 97.24 37.97
N LEU A 325 -54.63 97.51 37.14
CA LEU A 325 -54.95 96.70 35.96
C LEU A 325 -53.79 96.69 34.94
N LYS A 326 -53.11 97.83 34.72
CA LYS A 326 -51.92 97.87 33.86
C LYS A 326 -50.77 97.00 34.39
N GLU A 327 -50.54 96.99 35.70
CA GLU A 327 -49.55 96.08 36.31
C GLU A 327 -49.98 94.61 36.25
N LEU A 328 -51.27 94.30 36.45
CA LEU A 328 -51.80 92.93 36.34
C LEU A 328 -51.64 92.36 34.92
N VAL A 329 -51.92 93.16 33.89
CA VAL A 329 -51.73 92.76 32.49
C VAL A 329 -50.24 92.47 32.22
N SER A 330 -49.33 93.35 32.66
CA SER A 330 -47.89 93.13 32.48
C SER A 330 -47.37 91.88 33.21
N MET A 331 -47.91 91.58 34.40
CA MET A 331 -47.57 90.38 35.15
C MET A 331 -48.15 89.11 34.49
N GLY A 332 -49.38 89.19 33.95
CA GLY A 332 -49.99 88.10 33.18
C GLY A 332 -49.22 87.76 31.90
N GLU A 333 -48.72 88.75 31.17
CA GLU A 333 -47.86 88.54 30.00
C GLU A 333 -46.56 87.80 30.38
N LYS A 334 -45.89 88.19 31.47
CA LYS A 334 -44.69 87.52 31.97
C LYS A 334 -44.93 86.07 32.41
N ILE A 335 -46.05 85.79 33.07
CA ILE A 335 -46.42 84.42 33.46
C ILE A 335 -46.62 83.55 32.20
N THR A 336 -47.29 84.11 31.17
CA THR A 336 -47.49 83.42 29.90
C THR A 336 -46.17 83.13 29.17
N GLU A 337 -45.18 84.03 29.27
CA GLU A 337 -43.82 83.78 28.76
C GLU A 337 -43.12 82.67 29.55
N TYR A 338 -43.24 82.65 30.88
CA TYR A 338 -42.67 81.58 31.70
C TYR A 338 -43.28 80.21 31.44
N ASP A 339 -44.58 80.13 31.16
CA ASP A 339 -45.23 78.86 30.76
C ASP A 339 -44.66 78.32 29.46
N LYS A 340 -44.44 79.18 28.45
CA LYS A 340 -43.79 78.76 27.19
C LYS A 340 -42.37 78.24 27.41
N VAL A 341 -41.61 78.85 28.33
CA VAL A 341 -40.25 78.39 28.66
C VAL A 341 -40.31 77.07 29.44
N ALA A 342 -41.29 76.88 30.33
CA ALA A 342 -41.48 75.62 31.06
C ALA A 342 -41.86 74.45 30.13
N ASP A 343 -42.74 74.68 29.15
CA ASP A 343 -43.07 73.69 28.11
C ASP A 343 -41.83 73.30 27.29
N LYS A 344 -41.00 74.29 26.95
CA LYS A 344 -39.72 74.07 26.26
C LYS A 344 -38.73 73.26 27.11
N ILE A 345 -38.64 73.52 28.42
CA ILE A 345 -37.79 72.74 29.33
C ILE A 345 -38.29 71.29 29.41
N TYR A 346 -39.61 71.08 29.48
CA TYR A 346 -40.18 69.75 29.48
C TYR A 346 -39.86 68.98 28.19
N SER A 347 -40.03 69.61 27.02
CA SER A 347 -39.68 68.97 25.74
C SER A 347 -38.19 68.65 25.64
N LEU A 348 -37.31 69.55 26.09
CA LEU A 348 -35.86 69.31 26.08
C LEU A 348 -35.44 68.17 27.02
N ASN A 349 -36.07 68.04 28.19
CA ASN A 349 -35.80 66.90 29.10
C ASN A 349 -36.25 65.57 28.50
N VAL A 350 -37.39 65.54 27.80
CA VAL A 350 -37.85 64.34 27.08
C VAL A 350 -36.85 63.95 26.00
N ASP A 351 -36.31 64.92 25.26
CA ASP A 351 -35.30 64.65 24.23
C ASP A 351 -33.95 64.23 24.83
N LEU A 352 -33.56 64.77 25.99
CA LEU A 352 -32.40 64.33 26.76
C LEU A 352 -32.52 62.85 27.15
N SER A 353 -33.66 62.43 27.73
CA SER A 353 -33.89 61.04 28.10
C SER A 353 -33.88 60.07 26.91
N LYS A 354 -34.36 60.51 25.74
CA LYS A 354 -34.25 59.73 24.50
C LYS A 354 -32.78 59.53 24.10
N VAL A 355 -31.99 60.59 24.14
CA VAL A 355 -30.54 60.54 23.81
C VAL A 355 -29.78 59.65 24.81
N GLU A 356 -30.07 59.73 26.10
CA GLU A 356 -29.47 58.86 27.13
C GLU A 356 -29.80 57.39 26.91
N THR A 357 -31.05 57.08 26.58
CA THR A 357 -31.48 55.70 26.27
C THR A 357 -30.80 55.17 25.00
N SER A 358 -30.64 56.02 23.97
CA SER A 358 -29.87 55.69 22.77
C SER A 358 -28.38 55.46 23.06
N LEU A 359 -27.77 56.25 23.94
CA LEU A 359 -26.37 56.05 24.35
C LEU A 359 -26.16 54.73 25.11
N ASP A 360 -27.05 54.39 26.04
CA ASP A 360 -26.95 53.15 26.83
C ASP A 360 -27.13 51.90 25.94
N SER A 361 -28.09 51.93 25.01
CA SER A 361 -28.27 50.88 24.01
C SER A 361 -27.09 50.72 23.05
N LEU A 362 -26.46 51.82 22.60
CA LEU A 362 -25.25 51.76 21.77
C LEU A 362 -24.04 51.19 22.53
N LYS A 363 -23.93 51.53 23.83
CA LYS A 363 -22.86 51.03 24.70
C LYS A 363 -22.99 49.53 24.91
N THR A 364 -24.15 49.06 25.34
CA THR A 364 -24.42 47.62 25.51
C THR A 364 -24.23 46.83 24.22
N HIS A 365 -24.64 47.39 23.07
CA HIS A 365 -24.40 46.75 21.78
C HIS A 365 -22.90 46.66 21.42
N SER A 366 -22.12 47.71 21.69
CA SER A 366 -20.67 47.71 21.43
C SER A 366 -19.92 46.74 22.36
N ASP A 367 -20.26 46.72 23.64
CA ASP A 367 -19.65 45.82 24.63
C ASP A 367 -19.86 44.34 24.25
N ASN A 368 -21.07 43.99 23.80
CA ASN A 368 -21.39 42.65 23.30
C ASN A 368 -20.57 42.29 22.04
N ILE A 369 -20.40 43.22 21.10
CA ILE A 369 -19.59 42.97 19.89
C ILE A 369 -18.10 42.81 20.26
N GLU A 370 -17.59 43.58 21.22
CA GLU A 370 -16.20 43.47 21.69
C GLU A 370 -15.92 42.14 22.41
N GLU A 371 -16.84 41.66 23.24
CA GLU A 371 -16.72 40.33 23.87
C GLU A 371 -16.70 39.22 22.82
N ASP A 372 -17.59 39.29 21.84
CA ASP A 372 -17.60 38.33 20.75
C ASP A 372 -16.27 38.36 19.96
N LEU A 373 -15.72 39.54 19.65
CA LEU A 373 -14.44 39.69 18.96
C LEU A 373 -13.26 39.07 19.74
N LYS A 374 -13.31 39.02 21.07
CA LYS A 374 -12.30 38.32 21.88
C LYS A 374 -12.34 36.81 21.68
N VAL A 375 -13.53 36.21 21.53
CA VAL A 375 -13.69 34.77 21.26
C VAL A 375 -13.04 34.39 19.93
N PHE A 376 -13.08 35.27 18.93
CA PHE A 376 -12.41 35.03 17.64
C PHE A 376 -10.88 35.01 17.73
N LYS A 377 -10.25 35.75 18.65
CA LYS A 377 -8.78 35.71 18.81
C LYS A 377 -8.26 34.33 19.22
N ASN A 378 -9.03 33.55 19.98
CA ASN A 378 -8.63 32.18 20.33
C ASN A 378 -8.63 31.23 19.12
N LYS A 379 -9.43 31.53 18.08
CA LYS A 379 -9.42 30.74 16.84
C LYS A 379 -8.16 30.95 16.00
N ASP A 380 -7.44 32.06 16.18
CA ASP A 380 -6.17 32.29 15.48
C ASP A 380 -5.10 31.27 15.89
N GLU A 381 -5.10 30.82 17.16
CA GLU A 381 -4.23 29.73 17.62
C GLU A 381 -4.61 28.38 16.96
N ASP A 382 -5.89 28.09 16.81
CA ASP A 382 -6.37 26.89 16.12
C ASP A 382 -5.96 26.89 14.64
N ILE A 383 -6.09 28.04 13.97
CA ILE A 383 -5.65 28.24 12.58
C ILE A 383 -4.14 28.00 12.44
N ALA A 384 -3.33 28.49 13.39
CA ALA A 384 -1.89 28.27 13.39
C ALA A 384 -1.52 26.78 13.56
N ASN A 385 -2.24 26.07 14.44
CA ASN A 385 -2.07 24.64 14.64
C ASN A 385 -2.45 23.83 13.39
N ILE A 386 -3.58 24.14 12.74
CA ILE A 386 -4.01 23.49 11.50
C ILE A 386 -2.98 23.71 10.38
N ARG A 387 -2.44 24.92 10.23
CA ARG A 387 -1.36 25.20 9.26
C ARG A 387 -0.12 24.34 9.49
N LYS A 388 0.30 24.19 10.75
CA LYS A 388 1.44 23.34 11.11
C LYS A 388 1.18 21.87 10.76
N GLN A 389 -0.01 21.36 11.06
CA GLN A 389 -0.40 19.99 10.68
C GLN A 389 -0.40 19.81 9.16
N LEU A 390 -0.90 20.78 8.39
CA LEU A 390 -0.88 20.73 6.93
C LEU A 390 0.54 20.67 6.37
N ASP A 391 1.48 21.44 6.92
CA ASP A 391 2.89 21.39 6.51
C ASP A 391 3.53 20.02 6.83
N GLU A 392 3.29 19.48 8.03
CA GLU A 392 3.76 18.14 8.42
C GLU A 392 3.20 17.05 7.49
N MET A 393 1.90 17.11 7.16
CA MET A 393 1.26 16.16 6.25
C MET A 393 1.79 16.28 4.81
N LYS A 394 2.12 17.50 4.38
CA LYS A 394 2.71 17.75 3.06
C LYS A 394 4.11 17.15 2.95
N ASP A 395 4.92 17.27 4.01
CA ASP A 395 6.24 16.64 4.07
C ASP A 395 6.13 15.11 4.12
N GLN A 396 5.21 14.56 4.93
CA GLN A 396 4.94 13.12 4.94
C GLN A 396 4.51 12.61 3.56
N LEU A 397 3.61 13.33 2.87
CA LEU A 397 3.18 12.99 1.52
C LEU A 397 4.36 13.01 0.54
N ARG A 398 5.26 13.99 0.65
CA ARG A 398 6.47 14.08 -0.18
C ARG A 398 7.38 12.87 0.05
N HIS A 399 7.63 12.49 1.30
CA HIS A 399 8.43 11.31 1.62
C HIS A 399 7.78 10.02 1.10
N CYS A 400 6.48 9.85 1.30
CA CYS A 400 5.69 8.72 0.79
C CYS A 400 5.79 8.61 -0.74
N LYS A 401 5.66 9.74 -1.47
CA LYS A 401 5.77 9.76 -2.94
C LYS A 401 7.19 9.39 -3.41
N ILE A 402 8.24 9.88 -2.75
CA ILE A 402 9.63 9.51 -3.07
C ILE A 402 9.87 8.01 -2.84
N GLU A 403 9.34 7.45 -1.75
CA GLU A 403 9.44 6.00 -1.48
C GLU A 403 8.68 5.18 -2.52
N LEU A 404 7.46 5.60 -2.87
CA LEU A 404 6.67 4.97 -3.92
C LEU A 404 7.42 4.94 -5.25
N ASP A 405 8.02 6.06 -5.65
CA ASP A 405 8.78 6.15 -6.90
C ASP A 405 9.97 5.19 -6.91
N LYS A 406 10.71 5.08 -5.80
CA LYS A 406 11.81 4.11 -5.66
C LYS A 406 11.34 2.67 -5.81
N ILE A 407 10.26 2.28 -5.13
CA ILE A 407 9.73 0.91 -5.20
C ILE A 407 9.20 0.61 -6.61
N VAL A 408 8.58 1.60 -7.27
CA VAL A 408 8.13 1.48 -8.66
C VAL A 408 9.32 1.30 -9.61
N GLU A 409 10.43 2.02 -9.38
CA GLU A 409 11.66 1.84 -10.15
C GLU A 409 12.29 0.46 -9.94
N ASP A 410 12.41 0.01 -8.69
CA ASP A 410 12.90 -1.33 -8.34
C ASP A 410 12.07 -2.42 -9.03
N LYS A 411 10.73 -2.26 -9.04
CA LYS A 411 9.86 -3.18 -9.76
C LYS A 411 10.13 -3.17 -11.27
N LYS A 412 10.41 -2.03 -11.90
CA LYS A 412 10.76 -1.99 -13.33
C LYS A 412 12.03 -2.79 -13.61
N TYR A 413 13.07 -2.66 -12.79
CA TYR A 413 14.28 -3.47 -12.93
C TYR A 413 13.96 -4.96 -12.78
N GLN A 414 13.14 -5.32 -11.78
CA GLN A 414 12.68 -6.68 -11.54
C GLN A 414 11.93 -7.26 -12.76
N ASP A 415 11.05 -6.48 -13.37
CA ASP A 415 10.26 -6.85 -14.55
C ASP A 415 11.17 -7.14 -15.75
N VAL A 416 12.18 -6.30 -15.98
CA VAL A 416 13.18 -6.48 -17.04
C VAL A 416 14.02 -7.73 -16.79
N LEU A 417 14.52 -7.93 -15.56
CA LEU A 417 15.29 -9.13 -15.21
C LEU A 417 14.47 -10.40 -15.44
N ARG A 418 13.19 -10.38 -15.10
CA ARG A 418 12.29 -11.51 -15.34
C ARG A 418 12.07 -11.77 -16.83
N GLN A 419 11.95 -10.72 -17.64
CA GLN A 419 11.87 -10.86 -19.10
C GLN A 419 13.12 -11.53 -19.68
N VAL A 420 14.30 -11.23 -19.13
CA VAL A 420 15.56 -11.84 -19.55
C VAL A 420 15.68 -13.29 -19.08
N LEU A 421 15.28 -13.60 -17.85
CA LEU A 421 15.50 -14.92 -17.24
C LEU A 421 14.40 -15.95 -17.55
N ASN A 422 13.24 -15.50 -18.04
CA ASN A 422 12.15 -16.39 -18.42
C ASN A 422 12.52 -17.32 -19.61
N ASP A 423 11.63 -18.27 -19.88
CA ASP A 423 11.81 -19.28 -20.93
C ASP A 423 12.02 -18.74 -22.34
N LYS A 424 11.52 -17.53 -22.64
CA LYS A 424 11.64 -16.88 -23.96
C LYS A 424 12.89 -16.00 -24.07
N GLY A 425 13.52 -15.66 -22.95
CA GLY A 425 14.71 -14.84 -22.89
C GLY A 425 15.99 -15.65 -23.07
N ALA A 426 16.84 -15.65 -22.04
CA ALA A 426 18.17 -16.23 -22.05
C ALA A 426 18.17 -17.73 -22.39
N LYS A 427 17.21 -18.50 -21.87
CA LYS A 427 17.15 -19.94 -22.13
C LYS A 427 16.94 -20.26 -23.61
N ALA A 428 15.96 -19.64 -24.25
CA ALA A 428 15.70 -19.82 -25.67
C ALA A 428 16.93 -19.45 -26.51
N GLN A 429 17.61 -18.34 -26.19
CA GLN A 429 18.83 -17.92 -26.88
C GLN A 429 19.98 -18.91 -26.70
N ILE A 430 20.13 -19.50 -25.51
CA ILE A 430 21.14 -20.53 -25.27
C ILE A 430 20.80 -21.79 -26.06
N ILE A 431 19.57 -22.29 -25.98
CA ILE A 431 19.12 -23.48 -26.74
C ILE A 431 19.37 -23.27 -28.23
N LYS A 432 18.96 -22.13 -28.79
CA LYS A 432 19.17 -21.77 -30.20
C LYS A 432 20.63 -21.81 -30.63
N LYS A 433 21.57 -21.40 -29.76
CA LYS A 433 23.02 -21.49 -30.03
C LYS A 433 23.54 -22.92 -30.01
N TYR A 434 22.98 -23.79 -29.16
CA TYR A 434 23.42 -25.17 -29.04
C TYR A 434 22.83 -26.08 -30.12
N ILE A 435 21.59 -25.86 -30.59
CA ILE A 435 20.92 -26.71 -31.58
C ILE A 435 21.79 -27.06 -32.79
N PRO A 436 22.49 -26.12 -33.47
CA PRO A 436 23.37 -26.45 -34.59
C PRO A 436 24.52 -27.38 -34.19
N ILE A 437 25.09 -27.21 -33.00
CA ILE A 437 26.16 -28.06 -32.45
C ILE A 437 25.61 -29.47 -32.17
N MET A 438 24.41 -29.57 -31.58
CA MET A 438 23.76 -30.86 -31.33
C MET A 438 23.54 -31.61 -32.65
N ASN A 439 22.94 -30.93 -33.64
CA ASN A 439 22.68 -31.53 -34.95
C ASN A 439 23.97 -31.97 -35.66
N GLN A 440 25.03 -31.18 -35.58
CA GLN A 440 26.33 -31.56 -36.12
C GLN A 440 26.90 -32.82 -35.44
N LEU A 441 26.84 -32.90 -34.11
CA LEU A 441 27.31 -34.06 -33.35
C LEU A 441 26.47 -35.31 -33.62
N ILE A 442 25.14 -35.18 -33.67
CA ILE A 442 24.24 -36.31 -33.97
C ILE A 442 24.61 -36.88 -35.33
N ASN A 443 24.68 -36.04 -36.37
CA ASN A 443 25.02 -36.51 -37.71
C ASN A 443 26.44 -37.08 -37.81
N LYS A 444 27.41 -36.52 -37.06
CA LYS A 444 28.77 -37.08 -36.96
C LYS A 444 28.75 -38.50 -36.40
N TYR A 445 27.98 -38.75 -35.34
CA TYR A 445 27.88 -40.09 -34.74
C TYR A 445 27.08 -41.07 -35.62
N LEU A 446 26.02 -40.62 -36.28
CA LEU A 446 25.28 -41.44 -37.25
C LEU A 446 26.17 -41.86 -38.42
N GLN A 447 26.98 -40.94 -38.97
CA GLN A 447 27.95 -41.23 -40.01
C GLN A 447 29.04 -42.21 -39.54
N ALA A 448 29.52 -42.07 -38.30
CA ALA A 448 30.49 -42.99 -37.72
C ALA A 448 29.95 -44.41 -37.52
N MET A 449 28.62 -44.56 -37.45
CA MET A 449 27.90 -45.85 -37.43
C MET A 449 27.35 -46.25 -38.80
N GLU A 450 27.93 -45.70 -39.89
CA GLU A 450 27.55 -45.95 -41.28
C GLU A 450 26.05 -45.77 -41.58
N PHE A 451 25.36 -44.94 -40.79
CA PHE A 451 23.94 -44.67 -40.97
C PHE A 451 23.74 -43.30 -41.60
N TYR A 452 23.60 -43.30 -42.92
CA TYR A 452 23.59 -42.09 -43.75
C TYR A 452 22.22 -41.42 -43.83
N VAL A 453 21.68 -41.01 -42.68
CA VAL A 453 20.50 -40.14 -42.59
C VAL A 453 20.88 -38.76 -42.08
N SER A 454 20.08 -37.76 -42.45
CA SER A 454 20.23 -36.39 -41.99
C SER A 454 19.22 -36.12 -40.89
N PHE A 455 19.69 -36.13 -39.64
CA PHE A 455 18.88 -35.98 -38.44
C PHE A 455 18.97 -34.56 -37.90
N HIS A 456 17.82 -33.91 -37.68
CA HIS A 456 17.76 -32.55 -37.20
C HIS A 456 16.77 -32.42 -36.04
N LEU A 457 17.19 -31.71 -34.99
CA LEU A 457 16.35 -31.22 -33.91
C LEU A 457 16.06 -29.74 -34.10
N ASP A 458 14.81 -29.34 -33.80
CA ASP A 458 14.41 -27.94 -33.64
C ASP A 458 14.58 -27.45 -32.19
N GLU A 459 14.24 -26.18 -31.93
CA GLU A 459 14.35 -25.56 -30.59
C GLU A 459 13.39 -26.17 -29.54
N GLU A 460 12.36 -26.91 -29.99
CA GLU A 460 11.45 -27.68 -29.13
C GLU A 460 11.89 -29.15 -28.98
N PHE A 461 13.02 -29.50 -29.59
CA PHE A 461 13.60 -30.84 -29.66
C PHE A 461 12.70 -31.86 -30.38
N ASN A 462 11.91 -31.43 -31.37
CA ASN A 462 11.25 -32.31 -32.32
C ASN A 462 12.22 -32.73 -33.43
N GLU A 463 12.09 -33.97 -33.88
CA GLU A 463 12.95 -34.51 -34.92
C GLU A 463 12.43 -34.24 -36.33
N THR A 464 13.36 -34.02 -37.25
CA THR A 464 13.15 -34.09 -38.69
C THR A 464 14.25 -34.96 -39.28
N VAL A 465 13.87 -36.08 -39.90
CA VAL A 465 14.84 -37.00 -40.50
C VAL A 465 14.67 -36.99 -42.02
N LYS A 466 15.75 -36.70 -42.74
CA LYS A 466 15.80 -36.76 -44.21
C LYS A 466 16.69 -37.92 -44.64
N SER A 467 16.20 -38.75 -45.55
CA SER A 467 16.95 -39.82 -46.19
C SER A 467 16.98 -39.59 -47.71
N ARG A 468 17.92 -40.22 -48.41
CA ARG A 468 17.95 -40.14 -49.88
C ARG A 468 16.64 -40.73 -50.43
N PHE A 469 15.96 -40.00 -51.32
CA PHE A 469 14.75 -40.41 -52.06
C PHE A 469 13.39 -40.34 -51.34
N ARG A 470 13.29 -39.85 -50.11
CA ARG A 470 11.98 -39.61 -49.44
C ARG A 470 12.02 -38.39 -48.54
N ASP A 471 11.04 -37.52 -48.71
CA ASP A 471 10.91 -36.28 -47.96
C ASP A 471 10.14 -36.53 -46.65
N THR A 472 10.89 -36.51 -45.54
CA THR A 472 10.47 -36.55 -44.13
C THR A 472 10.01 -37.91 -43.56
N PHE A 473 10.88 -38.49 -42.72
CA PHE A 473 10.55 -39.58 -41.80
C PHE A 473 10.54 -39.06 -40.36
N ASN A 474 9.75 -39.72 -39.50
CA ASN A 474 9.86 -39.57 -38.04
C ASN A 474 10.64 -40.73 -37.42
N TYR A 475 11.04 -40.60 -36.15
CA TYR A 475 11.80 -41.64 -35.45
C TYR A 475 11.10 -43.01 -35.44
N ASN A 476 9.76 -43.04 -35.42
CA ASN A 476 8.99 -44.28 -35.35
C ASN A 476 8.99 -45.07 -36.66
N ASN A 477 9.35 -44.45 -37.80
CA ASN A 477 9.41 -45.11 -39.10
C ASN A 477 10.61 -46.06 -39.28
N PHE A 478 11.62 -45.96 -38.41
CA PHE A 478 12.84 -46.75 -38.52
C PHE A 478 12.72 -48.16 -37.91
N SER A 479 13.55 -49.08 -38.39
CA SER A 479 13.72 -50.41 -37.78
C SER A 479 14.34 -50.30 -36.38
N GLU A 480 14.21 -51.34 -35.55
CA GLU A 480 14.77 -51.31 -34.19
C GLU A 480 16.30 -51.14 -34.17
N GLY A 481 17.02 -51.69 -35.14
CA GLY A 481 18.47 -51.48 -35.26
C GLY A 481 18.84 -50.05 -35.66
N GLU A 482 18.10 -49.44 -36.59
CA GLU A 482 18.29 -48.03 -36.96
C GLU A 482 17.91 -47.09 -35.81
N LYS A 483 16.82 -47.37 -35.09
CA LYS A 483 16.46 -46.65 -33.86
C LYS A 483 17.57 -46.72 -32.82
N MET A 484 18.17 -47.90 -32.63
CA MET A 484 19.30 -48.07 -31.71
C MET A 484 20.52 -47.23 -32.14
N ARG A 485 20.83 -47.15 -33.44
CA ARG A 485 21.88 -46.25 -33.96
C ARG A 485 21.56 -44.78 -33.68
N ILE A 486 20.30 -44.37 -33.83
CA ILE A 486 19.84 -43.01 -33.47
C ILE A 486 19.99 -42.76 -31.96
N ASP A 487 19.54 -43.71 -31.13
CA ASP A 487 19.58 -43.58 -29.67
C ASP A 487 21.03 -43.53 -29.15
N LEU A 488 21.94 -44.30 -29.74
CA LEU A 488 23.37 -44.23 -29.48
C LEU A 488 23.96 -42.89 -29.91
N ALA A 489 23.62 -42.39 -31.10
CA ALA A 489 24.10 -41.10 -31.59
C ALA A 489 23.65 -39.93 -30.69
N LEU A 490 22.39 -39.98 -30.22
CA LEU A 490 21.86 -39.02 -29.25
C LEU A 490 22.60 -39.13 -27.91
N LEU A 491 22.76 -40.35 -27.37
CA LEU A 491 23.50 -40.57 -26.12
C LEU A 491 24.91 -39.99 -26.18
N PHE A 492 25.67 -40.26 -27.24
CA PHE A 492 27.02 -39.71 -27.39
C PHE A 492 27.01 -38.19 -27.57
N THR A 493 26.04 -37.66 -28.30
CA THR A 493 25.86 -36.20 -28.42
C THR A 493 25.59 -35.57 -27.06
N TRP A 494 24.70 -36.15 -26.25
CA TRP A 494 24.40 -35.68 -24.91
C TRP A 494 25.61 -35.75 -23.99
N ARG A 495 26.40 -36.82 -24.06
CA ARG A 495 27.67 -36.95 -23.32
C ARG A 495 28.68 -35.88 -23.72
N ASP A 496 28.83 -35.58 -25.01
CA ASP A 496 29.75 -34.54 -25.46
C ASP A 496 29.30 -33.15 -25.02
N ILE A 497 28.01 -32.84 -25.10
CA ILE A 497 27.48 -31.55 -24.64
C ILE A 497 27.60 -31.43 -23.13
N ALA A 498 27.29 -32.50 -22.39
CA ALA A 498 27.50 -32.60 -20.95
C ALA A 498 28.95 -32.31 -20.56
N LYS A 499 29.92 -32.89 -21.28
CA LYS A 499 31.35 -32.60 -21.11
C LYS A 499 31.70 -31.14 -21.40
N LEU A 500 31.21 -30.59 -22.51
CA LEU A 500 31.45 -29.19 -22.89
C LEU A 500 30.94 -28.20 -21.83
N LYS A 501 29.82 -28.53 -21.16
CA LYS A 501 29.26 -27.73 -20.07
C LYS A 501 29.78 -28.11 -18.68
N ASN A 502 30.56 -29.19 -18.57
CA ASN A 502 30.91 -29.83 -17.30
C ASN A 502 29.68 -30.08 -16.39
N SER A 503 28.51 -30.29 -17.01
CA SER A 503 27.25 -30.66 -16.37
C SER A 503 26.98 -32.12 -16.66
N THR A 504 26.45 -32.87 -15.69
CA THR A 504 26.15 -34.32 -15.85
C THR A 504 27.28 -35.19 -16.44
N ASN A 505 28.53 -34.69 -16.45
CA ASN A 505 29.68 -35.37 -17.02
C ASN A 505 30.16 -36.47 -16.06
N THR A 506 30.17 -37.72 -16.51
CA THR A 506 30.53 -38.88 -15.67
C THR A 506 31.53 -39.79 -16.37
N ASN A 507 32.32 -40.52 -15.59
CA ASN A 507 33.22 -41.56 -16.11
C ASN A 507 32.52 -42.88 -16.46
N LEU A 508 31.19 -42.99 -16.35
CA LEU A 508 30.49 -44.27 -16.45
C LEU A 508 29.52 -44.29 -17.63
N LEU A 509 29.51 -45.39 -18.36
CA LEU A 509 28.52 -45.72 -19.39
C LEU A 509 28.14 -47.20 -19.21
N ILE A 510 26.85 -47.51 -19.08
CA ILE A 510 26.36 -48.89 -18.94
C ILE A 510 25.37 -49.16 -20.06
N LEU A 511 25.62 -50.25 -20.79
CA LEU A 511 24.81 -50.70 -21.91
C LEU A 511 24.23 -52.07 -21.59
N ASP A 512 22.92 -52.16 -21.49
CA ASP A 512 22.19 -53.38 -21.10
C ASP A 512 21.56 -54.06 -22.33
N GLU A 513 22.13 -55.19 -22.74
CA GLU A 513 21.62 -56.10 -23.77
C GLU A 513 21.42 -55.46 -25.16
N ILE A 514 22.09 -54.34 -25.46
CA ILE A 514 21.91 -53.63 -26.74
C ILE A 514 22.43 -54.41 -27.96
N PHE A 515 23.40 -55.32 -27.75
CA PHE A 515 24.03 -56.14 -28.78
C PHE A 515 23.34 -57.50 -28.98
N ASP A 516 22.41 -57.85 -28.09
CA ASP A 516 21.81 -59.18 -28.10
C ASP A 516 20.69 -59.30 -29.13
N SER A 517 19.91 -58.23 -29.34
CA SER A 517 18.73 -58.23 -30.22
C SER A 517 18.63 -57.08 -31.22
N SER A 518 19.28 -55.93 -30.97
CA SER A 518 19.04 -54.71 -31.74
C SER A 518 20.11 -54.38 -32.78
N LEU A 519 21.39 -54.63 -32.47
CA LEU A 519 22.52 -54.31 -33.36
C LEU A 519 23.03 -55.55 -34.11
N ASP A 520 23.36 -55.36 -35.38
CA ASP A 520 24.06 -56.32 -36.23
C ASP A 520 25.58 -56.33 -35.93
N LEU A 521 26.31 -57.29 -36.49
CA LEU A 521 27.76 -57.40 -36.31
C LEU A 521 28.49 -56.13 -36.78
N ALA A 522 28.10 -55.58 -37.94
CA ALA A 522 28.67 -54.35 -38.47
C ALA A 522 28.42 -53.15 -37.54
N GLY A 523 27.16 -52.94 -37.09
CA GLY A 523 26.85 -51.87 -36.14
C GLY A 523 27.56 -52.03 -34.79
N THR A 524 27.82 -53.27 -34.36
CA THR A 524 28.60 -53.56 -33.17
C THR A 524 30.06 -53.14 -33.33
N ASP A 525 30.68 -53.44 -34.48
CA ASP A 525 32.05 -53.02 -34.78
C ASP A 525 32.19 -51.50 -34.83
N ASP A 526 31.25 -50.81 -35.48
CA ASP A 526 31.25 -49.35 -35.56
C ASP A 526 31.10 -48.68 -34.20
N PHE A 527 30.24 -49.25 -33.34
CA PHE A 527 30.12 -48.82 -31.96
C PHE A 527 31.47 -48.92 -31.21
N PHE A 528 32.19 -50.05 -31.33
CA PHE A 528 33.49 -50.19 -30.66
C PHE A 528 34.54 -49.20 -31.19
N LYS A 529 34.51 -48.85 -32.49
CA LYS A 529 35.37 -47.78 -33.04
C LYS A 529 35.11 -46.43 -32.38
N ILE A 530 33.87 -46.15 -31.98
CA ILE A 530 33.50 -44.94 -31.23
C ILE A 530 33.99 -45.06 -29.79
N VAL A 531 33.73 -46.17 -29.12
CA VAL A 531 34.10 -46.37 -27.71
C VAL A 531 35.61 -46.34 -27.48
N GLN A 532 36.41 -46.89 -28.39
CA GLN A 532 37.87 -46.82 -28.29
C GLN A 532 38.41 -45.38 -28.28
N LYS A 533 37.66 -44.41 -28.81
CA LYS A 533 38.01 -42.98 -28.77
C LYS A 533 37.69 -42.32 -27.42
N LEU A 534 36.94 -42.98 -26.54
CA LEU A 534 36.56 -42.47 -25.21
C LEU A 534 37.70 -42.73 -24.21
N SER A 535 38.71 -41.85 -24.17
CA SER A 535 39.95 -42.10 -23.41
C SER A 535 39.83 -42.09 -21.88
N ASN A 536 38.74 -41.57 -21.30
CA ASN A 536 38.59 -41.37 -19.85
C ASN A 536 37.27 -41.92 -19.27
N GLU A 537 36.60 -42.83 -19.99
CA GLU A 537 35.30 -43.39 -19.60
C GLU A 537 35.37 -44.91 -19.44
N ASN A 538 34.67 -45.41 -18.44
CA ASN A 538 34.50 -46.82 -18.15
C ASN A 538 33.15 -47.26 -18.69
N VAL A 539 33.20 -48.12 -19.71
CA VAL A 539 32.04 -48.66 -20.39
C VAL A 539 31.79 -50.09 -19.93
N PHE A 540 30.63 -50.32 -19.36
CA PHE A 540 30.13 -51.63 -18.97
C PHE A 540 29.12 -52.10 -20.00
N ILE A 541 29.35 -53.27 -20.57
CA ILE A 541 28.46 -53.87 -21.56
C ILE A 541 27.92 -55.16 -20.95
N ILE A 542 26.61 -55.23 -20.78
CA ILE A 542 25.90 -56.44 -20.35
C ILE A 542 25.39 -57.15 -21.60
N SER A 543 25.76 -58.41 -21.77
CA SER A 543 25.36 -59.20 -22.93
C SER A 543 25.28 -60.69 -22.60
N HIS A 544 24.40 -61.41 -23.30
CA HIS A 544 24.34 -62.88 -23.29
C HIS A 544 25.27 -63.53 -24.32
N LYS A 545 25.72 -62.78 -25.33
CA LYS A 545 26.62 -63.23 -26.41
C LYS A 545 28.11 -63.09 -26.02
N GLY A 546 28.49 -63.66 -24.87
CA GLY A 546 29.88 -63.56 -24.36
C GLY A 546 30.93 -64.03 -25.37
N ASP A 547 30.66 -65.14 -26.05
CA ASP A 547 31.63 -65.88 -26.88
C ASP A 547 32.14 -65.10 -28.11
N ILE A 548 31.36 -64.15 -28.64
CA ILE A 548 31.72 -63.37 -29.84
C ILE A 548 32.52 -62.11 -29.47
N LEU A 549 32.49 -61.72 -28.21
CA LEU A 549 32.87 -60.38 -27.77
C LEU A 549 34.10 -60.36 -26.86
N PHE A 550 34.54 -61.49 -26.31
CA PHE A 550 35.63 -61.56 -25.32
C PHE A 550 36.90 -60.81 -25.70
N ASP A 551 37.36 -60.94 -26.94
CA ASP A 551 38.64 -60.37 -27.40
C ASP A 551 38.67 -58.84 -27.39
N LYS A 552 37.51 -58.18 -27.27
CA LYS A 552 37.39 -56.72 -27.28
C LYS A 552 37.39 -56.08 -25.88
N PHE A 553 37.33 -56.88 -24.82
CA PHE A 553 37.19 -56.39 -23.45
C PHE A 553 38.43 -56.64 -22.61
N THR A 554 38.78 -55.66 -21.80
CA THR A 554 39.95 -55.70 -20.92
C THR A 554 39.63 -56.22 -19.52
N ASN A 555 38.34 -56.32 -19.16
CA ASN A 555 37.89 -56.91 -17.91
C ASN A 555 36.55 -57.62 -18.11
N ILE A 556 36.34 -58.74 -17.41
CA ILE A 556 35.13 -59.55 -17.50
C ILE A 556 34.58 -59.76 -16.08
N ILE A 557 33.29 -59.53 -15.92
CA ILE A 557 32.54 -59.81 -14.69
C ILE A 557 31.49 -60.87 -15.04
N LYS A 558 31.58 -62.04 -14.40
CA LYS A 558 30.64 -63.13 -14.63
C LYS A 558 29.73 -63.32 -13.44
N TYR A 559 28.43 -63.27 -13.72
CA TYR A 559 27.36 -63.57 -12.78
C TYR A 559 26.96 -65.04 -12.90
N LYS A 560 26.89 -65.72 -11.77
CA LYS A 560 26.29 -67.06 -11.67
C LYS A 560 25.20 -67.07 -10.61
N LYS A 561 24.29 -68.02 -10.74
CA LYS A 561 23.24 -68.27 -9.76
C LYS A 561 23.68 -69.45 -8.90
N ASP A 562 23.97 -69.19 -7.63
CA ASP A 562 24.36 -70.20 -6.65
C ASP A 562 23.28 -70.30 -5.58
N GLN A 563 22.67 -71.47 -5.41
CA GLN A 563 21.56 -71.71 -4.48
C GLN A 563 20.44 -70.65 -4.55
N ASN A 564 20.06 -70.26 -5.76
CA ASN A 564 19.09 -69.20 -6.05
C ASN A 564 19.52 -67.74 -5.78
N PHE A 565 20.75 -67.53 -5.32
CA PHE A 565 21.32 -66.19 -5.14
C PHE A 565 22.27 -65.83 -6.29
N SER A 566 22.30 -64.55 -6.64
CA SER A 566 23.29 -63.98 -7.54
C SER A 566 24.63 -63.87 -6.83
N VAL A 567 25.70 -64.38 -7.44
CA VAL A 567 27.07 -64.23 -6.97
C VAL A 567 28.02 -63.94 -8.14
N LEU A 568 29.12 -63.23 -7.85
CA LEU A 568 30.19 -63.04 -8.82
C LEU A 568 31.08 -64.27 -8.88
N ASP A 569 31.29 -64.80 -10.08
CA ASP A 569 32.26 -65.85 -10.35
C ASP A 569 33.67 -65.23 -10.36
N ARG A 570 34.62 -65.86 -9.67
CA ARG A 570 36.02 -65.44 -9.75
C ARG A 570 36.60 -66.03 -11.03
N ILE A 571 36.79 -65.18 -12.05
CA ILE A 571 37.51 -65.50 -13.29
C ILE A 571 38.96 -65.10 -13.11
#